data_AF-I7ZMZ4-F1
#
_entry.id   AF-I7ZMZ4-F1
#
_cell.length_a   1.000
_cell.length_b   1.000
_cell.length_c   1.000
_cell.angle_alpha   90.00
_cell.angle_beta   90.00
_cell.angle_gamma   90.00
#
_symmetry.space_group_name_H-M   'P 1'
#
loop_
_entity.id
_entity.type
_entity.pdbx_description
1 polymer ?
#
loop_
_entity_poly.entity_id
_entity_poly.type
_entity_poly.pdbx_seq_one_letter_code
_entity_poly.pdbx_strand_id
1 'polypeptide(L)'
;MVFPLSSHGGFYQYIPGRLGRNVALDSAVACLCTVYADLLASEGTISKDSWRKYAQSLEALRLCLDDPGRCFQSETICASIVLQLCELLTNADNGRWNQLSHGTKALIQNCDIGRFQQPFERAMLESQRAFFIVQDMNLRQPCFLARSPWREFLRETEETALTPASWACVLRSKLCDWLVDIPVLLEEITGILRSGNYGMKLKRLVQRAMVIHDQIDGWYLAEVVPAVPAPLRPSAEYSQPLMGVLDCVTNSTLITLEDAISTSVSLLSESDGFHKPIDFSITISKRQQTISNALKYVRGYSLVAAKPLEFGLQQLRSLRAD
;
A
#
# COMPACT_ATOMS: atom_id res chain seq x y z
N MET A 1 -16.65 -14.07 3.81
CA MET A 1 -16.13 -13.62 5.13
C MET A 1 -16.00 -12.11 5.07
N VAL A 2 -16.36 -11.38 6.13
CA VAL A 2 -16.25 -9.91 6.14
C VAL A 2 -14.77 -9.51 6.30
N PHE A 3 -14.36 -8.44 5.65
CA PHE A 3 -12.98 -7.94 5.68
C PHE A 3 -12.56 -7.61 7.13
N PRO A 4 -11.43 -8.15 7.63
CA PRO A 4 -10.99 -7.90 9.00
C PRO A 4 -10.37 -6.50 9.15
N LEU A 5 -10.87 -5.70 10.11
CA LEU A 5 -10.37 -4.34 10.38
C LEU A 5 -8.87 -4.31 10.72
N SER A 6 -8.35 -5.37 11.34
CA SER A 6 -6.91 -5.52 11.63
C SER A 6 -6.04 -5.59 10.37
N SER A 7 -6.59 -5.98 9.22
CA SER A 7 -5.90 -5.93 7.93
C SER A 7 -5.91 -4.55 7.29
N HIS A 8 -6.79 -3.63 7.73
CA HIS A 8 -6.75 -2.23 7.30
C HIS A 8 -5.68 -1.45 8.07
N GLY A 9 -5.63 -1.62 9.39
CA GLY A 9 -4.62 -0.96 10.22
C GLY A 9 -4.81 -1.21 11.71
N GLY A 10 -3.76 -0.95 12.50
CA GLY A 10 -3.79 -1.12 13.96
C GLY A 10 -4.51 0.00 14.72
N PHE A 11 -4.84 1.12 14.06
CA PHE A 11 -5.36 2.32 14.73
C PHE A 11 -6.77 2.12 15.33
N TYR A 12 -7.53 1.13 14.87
CA TYR A 12 -8.88 0.83 15.38
C TYR A 12 -8.91 0.57 16.90
N GLN A 13 -7.84 0.02 17.48
CA GLN A 13 -7.78 -0.26 18.92
C GLN A 13 -7.85 1.02 19.79
N TYR A 14 -7.49 2.18 19.24
CA TYR A 14 -7.49 3.45 19.96
C TYR A 14 -8.82 4.21 19.83
N ILE A 15 -9.69 3.80 18.89
CA ILE A 15 -10.95 4.52 18.59
C ILE A 15 -11.91 4.55 19.80
N PRO A 16 -12.17 3.45 20.54
CA PRO A 16 -13.15 3.47 21.63
C PRO A 16 -12.89 4.55 22.69
N GLY A 17 -11.62 4.79 23.04
CA GLY A 17 -11.23 5.82 24.02
C GLY A 17 -11.34 7.28 23.51
N ARG A 18 -11.67 7.47 22.24
CA ARG A 18 -11.77 8.78 21.57
C ARG A 18 -13.20 9.14 21.16
N LEU A 19 -14.14 8.20 21.26
CA LEU A 19 -15.55 8.44 20.94
C LEU A 19 -16.16 9.50 21.87
N GLY A 20 -17.15 10.24 21.36
CA GLY A 20 -17.85 11.32 22.05
C GLY A 20 -17.13 12.66 22.06
N ARG A 21 -15.98 12.78 21.38
CA ARG A 21 -15.16 14.00 21.33
C ARG A 21 -15.22 14.72 19.99
N ASN A 22 -15.54 14.01 18.92
CA ASN A 22 -15.49 14.53 17.56
C ASN A 22 -16.61 13.90 16.73
N VAL A 23 -17.53 14.75 16.26
CA VAL A 23 -18.75 14.32 15.56
C VAL A 23 -18.45 13.56 14.26
N ALA A 24 -17.35 13.88 13.57
CA ALA A 24 -16.95 13.18 12.36
C ALA A 24 -16.52 11.74 12.66
N LEU A 25 -15.71 11.54 13.70
CA LEU A 25 -15.29 10.20 14.11
C LEU A 25 -16.48 9.37 14.61
N ASP A 26 -17.33 9.95 15.45
CA ASP A 26 -18.50 9.26 16.00
C ASP A 26 -19.45 8.80 14.89
N SER A 27 -19.72 9.70 13.93
CA SER A 27 -20.56 9.39 12.77
C SER A 27 -19.91 8.35 11.86
N ALA A 28 -18.61 8.48 11.56
CA ALA A 28 -17.87 7.51 10.75
C ALA A 28 -17.87 6.10 11.35
N VAL A 29 -17.72 5.98 12.68
CA VAL A 29 -17.78 4.70 13.40
C VAL A 29 -19.20 4.13 13.37
N ALA A 30 -20.23 4.96 13.58
CA ALA A 30 -21.62 4.53 13.46
C ALA A 30 -21.95 4.02 12.04
N CYS A 31 -21.44 4.71 11.01
CA CYS A 31 -21.52 4.25 9.62
C CYS A 31 -20.83 2.90 9.42
N LEU A 32 -19.59 2.76 9.89
CA LEU A 32 -18.81 1.52 9.77
C LEU A 32 -19.53 0.34 10.43
N CYS A 33 -20.05 0.52 11.65
CA CYS A 33 -20.80 -0.50 12.36
C CYS A 33 -22.05 -0.93 11.58
N THR A 34 -22.77 0.02 10.97
CA THR A 34 -23.96 -0.29 10.18
C THR A 34 -23.60 -1.04 8.90
N VAL A 35 -22.54 -0.63 8.20
CA VAL A 35 -22.03 -1.34 7.02
C VAL A 35 -21.60 -2.76 7.38
N TYR A 36 -20.89 -2.97 8.49
CA TYR A 36 -20.51 -4.31 8.92
C TYR A 36 -21.71 -5.17 9.32
N ALA A 37 -22.72 -4.59 9.98
CA ALA A 37 -23.95 -5.30 10.32
C ALA A 37 -24.70 -5.75 9.07
N ASP A 38 -24.81 -4.89 8.06
CA ASP A 38 -25.40 -5.21 6.76
C ASP A 38 -24.63 -6.33 6.03
N LEU A 39 -23.30 -6.27 6.04
CA LEU A 39 -22.43 -7.29 5.42
C LEU A 39 -22.47 -8.65 6.15
N LEU A 40 -22.78 -8.66 7.44
CA LEU A 40 -22.95 -9.87 8.25
C LEU A 40 -24.36 -10.47 8.14
N ALA A 41 -25.36 -9.68 7.72
CA ALA A 41 -26.71 -10.15 7.49
C ALA A 41 -26.77 -11.09 6.27
N SER A 42 -27.74 -12.01 6.27
CA SER A 42 -27.83 -13.12 5.29
C SER A 42 -27.89 -12.69 3.82
N GLU A 43 -28.31 -11.47 3.53
CA GLU A 43 -28.38 -10.93 2.17
C GLU A 43 -27.06 -10.27 1.72
N GLY A 44 -26.18 -9.87 2.65
CA GLY A 44 -24.90 -9.21 2.37
C GLY A 44 -25.00 -7.91 1.56
N THR A 45 -26.20 -7.31 1.48
CA THR A 45 -26.46 -6.10 0.72
C THR A 45 -26.37 -4.87 1.61
N ILE A 46 -25.81 -3.79 1.08
CA ILE A 46 -25.74 -2.51 1.80
C ILE A 46 -27.13 -1.87 1.83
N SER A 47 -27.65 -1.64 3.03
CA SER A 47 -28.98 -1.08 3.25
C SER A 47 -29.05 0.42 2.90
N LYS A 48 -30.27 0.92 2.69
CA LYS A 48 -30.53 2.37 2.56
C LYS A 48 -30.07 3.15 3.80
N ASP A 49 -30.10 2.53 4.97
CA ASP A 49 -29.67 3.16 6.22
C ASP A 49 -28.14 3.31 6.28
N SER A 50 -27.38 2.32 5.80
CA SER A 50 -25.92 2.44 5.63
C SER A 50 -25.56 3.58 4.69
N TRP A 51 -26.23 3.71 3.55
CA TRP A 51 -26.00 4.83 2.63
C TRP A 51 -26.33 6.18 3.26
N ARG A 52 -27.43 6.27 4.02
CA ARG A 52 -27.81 7.49 4.75
C ARG A 52 -26.75 7.86 5.79
N LYS A 53 -26.26 6.89 6.56
CA LYS A 53 -25.20 7.13 7.55
C LYS A 53 -23.87 7.51 6.91
N TYR A 54 -23.54 6.93 5.75
CA TYR A 54 -22.36 7.33 4.99
C TYR A 54 -22.46 8.80 4.57
N ALA A 55 -23.59 9.22 3.99
CA ALA A 55 -23.81 10.62 3.61
C ALA A 55 -23.75 11.59 4.81
N GLN A 56 -24.39 11.23 5.93
CA GLN A 56 -24.33 12.01 7.17
C GLN A 56 -22.90 12.12 7.72
N SER A 57 -22.12 11.06 7.62
CA SER A 57 -20.73 11.06 8.09
C SER A 57 -19.81 11.90 7.21
N LEU A 58 -20.06 11.93 5.88
CA LEU A 58 -19.36 12.85 4.98
C LEU A 58 -19.68 14.31 5.29
N GLU A 59 -20.93 14.62 5.63
CA GLU A 59 -21.34 15.96 6.07
C GLU A 59 -20.66 16.35 7.39
N ALA A 60 -20.67 15.45 8.38
CA ALA A 60 -19.97 15.67 9.66
C ALA A 60 -18.46 15.85 9.48
N LEU A 61 -17.82 15.05 8.61
CA LEU A 61 -16.42 15.20 8.25
C LEU A 61 -16.16 16.57 7.64
N ARG A 62 -16.99 16.99 6.66
CA ARG A 62 -16.86 18.31 6.02
C ARG A 62 -16.95 19.45 7.04
N LEU A 63 -17.91 19.42 7.96
CA LEU A 63 -18.04 20.43 9.02
C LEU A 63 -16.79 20.50 9.90
N CYS A 64 -16.18 19.36 10.23
CA CYS A 64 -14.91 19.34 10.97
C CYS A 64 -13.71 19.84 10.15
N LEU A 65 -13.72 19.63 8.83
CA LEU A 65 -12.68 20.12 7.92
C LEU A 65 -12.77 21.64 7.70
N ASP A 66 -13.98 22.20 7.72
CA ASP A 66 -14.23 23.63 7.59
C ASP A 66 -13.88 24.42 8.88
N ASP A 67 -13.72 23.75 10.02
CA ASP A 67 -13.28 24.33 11.29
C ASP A 67 -11.74 24.23 11.44
N PRO A 68 -10.99 25.36 11.44
CA PRO A 68 -9.53 25.35 11.57
C PRO A 68 -9.00 24.69 12.86
N GLY A 69 -9.81 24.67 13.94
CA GLY A 69 -9.45 24.02 15.20
C GLY A 69 -9.66 22.50 15.19
N ARG A 70 -10.37 21.96 14.20
CA ARG A 70 -10.74 20.55 14.08
C ARG A 70 -10.16 19.85 12.86
N CYS A 71 -9.86 20.57 11.78
CA CYS A 71 -9.51 19.98 10.49
C CYS A 71 -8.31 19.01 10.54
N PHE A 72 -7.33 19.29 11.41
CA PHE A 72 -6.14 18.44 11.63
C PHE A 72 -6.17 17.65 12.94
N GLN A 73 -7.32 17.57 13.62
CA GLN A 73 -7.46 16.69 14.78
C GLN A 73 -7.30 15.23 14.35
N SER A 74 -6.74 14.42 15.24
CA SER A 74 -6.49 13.00 14.98
C SER A 74 -7.79 12.25 14.74
N GLU A 75 -8.87 12.63 15.43
CA GLU A 75 -10.21 12.10 15.25
C GLU A 75 -10.77 12.44 13.86
N THR A 76 -10.53 13.65 13.34
CA THR A 76 -10.98 14.06 12.01
C THR A 76 -10.24 13.33 10.90
N ILE A 77 -8.92 13.16 11.03
CA ILE A 77 -8.12 12.33 10.10
C ILE A 77 -8.56 10.85 10.20
N CYS A 78 -8.80 10.34 11.40
CA CYS A 78 -9.29 8.97 11.59
C CYS A 78 -10.66 8.77 10.94
N ALA A 79 -11.55 9.76 11.04
CA ALA A 79 -12.85 9.73 10.39
C ALA A 79 -12.72 9.60 8.86
N SER A 80 -11.80 10.34 8.23
CA SER A 80 -11.56 10.25 6.79
C SER A 80 -11.06 8.85 6.38
N ILE A 81 -10.15 8.26 7.17
CA ILE A 81 -9.63 6.90 6.95
C ILE A 81 -10.73 5.84 7.12
N VAL A 82 -11.58 5.96 8.15
CA VAL A 82 -12.69 5.04 8.39
C VAL A 82 -13.72 5.13 7.26
N LEU A 83 -14.05 6.33 6.80
CA LEU A 83 -14.99 6.53 5.70
C LEU A 83 -14.42 6.03 4.37
N GLN A 84 -13.11 6.10 4.16
CA GLN A 84 -12.46 5.47 3.00
C GLN A 84 -12.64 3.95 2.99
N LEU A 85 -12.59 3.31 4.17
CA LEU A 85 -12.91 1.89 4.27
C LEU A 85 -14.40 1.62 4.00
N CYS A 86 -15.31 2.44 4.55
CA CYS A 86 -16.74 2.34 4.25
C CYS A 86 -16.99 2.42 2.74
N GLU A 87 -16.37 3.38 2.06
CA GLU A 87 -16.46 3.55 0.61
C GLU A 87 -15.96 2.30 -0.15
N LEU A 88 -14.87 1.69 0.31
CA LEU A 88 -14.33 0.46 -0.28
C LEU A 88 -15.24 -0.75 -0.04
N LEU A 89 -15.91 -0.81 1.13
CA LEU A 89 -16.83 -1.87 1.52
C LEU A 89 -18.16 -1.79 0.75
N THR A 90 -18.65 -0.59 0.46
CA THR A 90 -19.98 -0.39 -0.13
C THR A 90 -19.97 -0.29 -1.66
N ASN A 91 -18.87 0.14 -2.28
CA ASN A 91 -18.84 0.34 -3.73
C ASN A 91 -18.65 -0.96 -4.52
N ALA A 92 -19.58 -1.24 -5.43
CA ALA A 92 -19.53 -2.42 -6.31
C ALA A 92 -18.62 -2.25 -7.55
N ASP A 93 -18.38 -1.04 -8.07
CA ASP A 93 -17.74 -0.85 -9.40
C ASP A 93 -16.61 0.23 -9.51
N ASN A 94 -15.64 -0.08 -10.39
CA ASN A 94 -14.80 0.77 -11.27
C ASN A 94 -13.99 1.96 -10.71
N GLY A 95 -13.35 1.82 -9.54
CA GLY A 95 -12.22 2.70 -9.17
C GLY A 95 -12.57 4.04 -8.53
N ARG A 96 -13.84 4.29 -8.18
CA ARG A 96 -14.26 5.52 -7.46
C ARG A 96 -13.94 5.51 -5.96
N TRP A 97 -13.49 4.37 -5.42
CA TRP A 97 -13.07 4.23 -4.02
C TRP A 97 -11.81 5.04 -3.66
N ASN A 98 -11.13 5.61 -4.65
CA ASN A 98 -9.89 6.35 -4.42
C ASN A 98 -10.10 7.84 -4.11
N GLN A 99 -11.31 8.40 -4.29
CA GLN A 99 -11.52 9.84 -4.14
C GLN A 99 -11.28 10.30 -2.71
N LEU A 100 -11.87 9.59 -1.74
CA LEU A 100 -11.66 9.93 -0.34
C LEU A 100 -10.22 9.66 0.10
N SER A 101 -9.55 8.67 -0.51
CA SER A 101 -8.11 8.44 -0.32
C SER A 101 -7.25 9.65 -0.74
N HIS A 102 -7.63 10.39 -1.79
CA HIS A 102 -6.93 11.62 -2.16
C HIS A 102 -7.07 12.70 -1.07
N GLY A 103 -8.26 12.84 -0.51
CA GLY A 103 -8.53 13.76 0.61
C GLY A 103 -7.73 13.39 1.86
N THR A 104 -7.77 12.11 2.27
CA THR A 104 -6.99 11.59 3.39
C THR A 104 -5.49 11.83 3.20
N LYS A 105 -4.97 11.60 1.98
CA LYS A 105 -3.57 11.90 1.64
C LYS A 105 -3.25 13.38 1.86
N ALA A 106 -4.08 14.28 1.34
CA ALA A 106 -3.87 15.72 1.50
C ALA A 106 -3.91 16.14 2.98
N LEU A 107 -4.83 15.58 3.77
CA LEU A 107 -4.90 15.85 5.22
C LEU A 107 -3.63 15.43 5.94
N ILE A 108 -3.17 14.19 5.72
CA ILE A 108 -1.94 13.69 6.35
C ILE A 108 -0.73 14.51 5.90
N GLN A 109 -0.60 14.78 4.59
CA GLN A 109 0.54 15.51 4.04
C GLN A 109 0.66 16.94 4.58
N ASN A 110 -0.47 17.62 4.86
CA ASN A 110 -0.51 18.98 5.39
C ASN A 110 -0.58 19.04 6.92
N CYS A 111 -0.74 17.91 7.59
CA CYS A 111 -0.73 17.84 9.05
C CYS A 111 0.71 17.99 9.56
N ASP A 112 0.86 18.55 10.77
CA ASP A 112 2.16 18.59 11.42
C ASP A 112 2.71 17.18 11.63
N ILE A 113 3.90 16.94 11.06
CA ILE A 113 4.57 15.64 11.08
C ILE A 113 4.85 15.17 12.52
N GLY A 114 5.10 16.09 13.46
CA GLY A 114 5.34 15.76 14.86
C GLY A 114 4.20 14.99 15.52
N ARG A 115 2.97 15.16 15.03
CA ARG A 115 1.79 14.44 15.54
C ARG A 115 1.88 12.93 15.31
N PHE A 116 2.57 12.49 14.26
CA PHE A 116 2.71 11.09 13.89
C PHE A 116 3.71 10.32 14.77
N GLN A 117 4.37 10.98 15.72
CA GLN A 117 5.14 10.31 16.78
C GLN A 117 4.24 9.57 17.78
N GLN A 118 2.97 9.98 17.89
CA GLN A 118 2.01 9.37 18.80
C GLN A 118 1.50 8.02 18.22
N PRO A 119 1.25 6.99 19.06
CA PRO A 119 0.94 5.65 18.56
C PRO A 119 -0.32 5.54 17.69
N PHE A 120 -1.34 6.36 17.93
CA PHE A 120 -2.59 6.34 17.18
C PHE A 120 -2.39 6.91 15.77
N GLU A 121 -1.78 8.09 15.69
CA GLU A 121 -1.45 8.81 14.48
C GLU A 121 -0.44 8.01 13.65
N ARG A 122 0.57 7.41 14.28
CA ARG A 122 1.50 6.49 13.61
C ARG A 122 0.76 5.32 12.98
N ALA A 123 -0.12 4.66 13.72
CA ALA A 123 -0.88 3.53 13.20
C ALA A 123 -1.82 3.93 12.04
N MET A 124 -2.35 5.15 12.06
CA MET A 124 -3.09 5.73 10.92
C MET A 124 -2.18 5.92 9.71
N LEU A 125 -1.02 6.56 9.87
CA LEU A 125 -0.05 6.73 8.78
C LEU A 125 0.35 5.38 8.16
N GLU A 126 0.76 4.42 8.99
CA GLU A 126 1.14 3.08 8.51
C GLU A 126 0.01 2.37 7.79
N SER A 127 -1.26 2.61 8.15
CA SER A 127 -2.40 2.06 7.41
C SER A 127 -2.49 2.60 5.98
N GLN A 128 -2.05 3.84 5.73
CA GLN A 128 -2.29 4.56 4.49
C GLN A 128 -1.11 4.62 3.51
N ARG A 129 0.13 4.39 3.96
CA ARG A 129 1.34 4.54 3.13
C ARG A 129 1.26 3.86 1.75
N ALA A 130 0.85 2.59 1.71
CA ALA A 130 0.72 1.84 0.46
C ALA A 130 -0.27 2.49 -0.52
N PHE A 131 -1.38 3.02 -0.02
CA PHE A 131 -2.38 3.72 -0.84
C PHE A 131 -1.79 5.01 -1.44
N PHE A 132 -1.04 5.78 -0.65
CA PHE A 132 -0.40 7.01 -1.12
C PHE A 132 0.64 6.74 -2.20
N ILE A 133 1.47 5.71 -2.01
CA ILE A 133 2.48 5.31 -3.00
C ILE A 133 1.79 4.88 -4.29
N VAL A 134 0.78 4.00 -4.23
CA VAL A 134 0.05 3.53 -5.42
C VAL A 134 -0.71 4.65 -6.13
N GLN A 135 -1.28 5.59 -5.39
CA GLN A 135 -1.93 6.77 -5.95
C GLN A 135 -0.94 7.64 -6.73
N ASP A 136 0.25 7.90 -6.16
CA ASP A 136 1.28 8.72 -6.81
C ASP A 136 1.95 8.01 -7.98
N MET A 137 2.09 6.68 -7.92
CA MET A 137 2.48 5.86 -9.06
C MET A 137 1.50 6.04 -10.23
N ASN A 138 0.19 5.96 -9.96
CA ASN A 138 -0.84 6.16 -10.99
C ASN A 138 -0.80 7.57 -11.61
N LEU A 139 -0.46 8.58 -10.80
CA LEU A 139 -0.31 9.97 -11.26
C LEU A 139 1.06 10.27 -11.87
N ARG A 140 1.97 9.27 -11.94
CA ARG A 140 3.36 9.41 -12.39
C ARG A 140 4.08 10.59 -11.72
N GLN A 141 3.96 10.67 -10.40
CA GLN A 141 4.65 11.69 -9.61
C GLN A 141 5.36 11.05 -8.41
N PRO A 142 6.44 11.66 -7.90
CA PRO A 142 7.09 11.18 -6.69
C PRO A 142 6.16 11.29 -5.48
N CYS A 143 6.12 10.24 -4.65
CA CYS A 143 5.34 10.27 -3.42
C CYS A 143 5.92 11.26 -2.41
N PHE A 144 5.06 11.99 -1.68
CA PHE A 144 5.51 12.95 -0.67
C PHE A 144 6.33 12.26 0.46
N LEU A 145 6.06 10.98 0.71
CA LEU A 145 6.79 10.14 1.66
C LEU A 145 8.27 9.92 1.26
N ALA A 146 8.64 10.13 -0.01
CA ALA A 146 10.02 10.05 -0.49
C ALA A 146 10.84 11.32 -0.17
N ARG A 147 10.20 12.40 0.30
CA ARG A 147 10.81 13.73 0.48
C ARG A 147 10.94 14.09 1.96
N SER A 148 11.91 14.94 2.29
CA SER A 148 11.97 15.57 3.63
C SER A 148 10.73 16.46 3.83
N PRO A 149 10.17 16.55 5.05
CA PRO A 149 10.62 15.90 6.29
C PRO A 149 10.13 14.45 6.48
N TRP A 150 9.18 13.99 5.66
CA TRP A 150 8.52 12.68 5.80
C TRP A 150 9.47 11.50 5.70
N ARG A 151 10.42 11.54 4.76
CA ARG A 151 11.39 10.48 4.55
C ARG A 151 12.36 10.31 5.73
N GLU A 152 12.72 11.41 6.40
CA GLU A 152 13.61 11.40 7.57
C GLU A 152 12.87 10.82 8.78
N PHE A 153 11.66 11.33 9.03
CA PHE A 153 10.78 10.85 10.09
C PHE A 153 10.51 9.33 10.01
N LEU A 154 10.25 8.79 8.82
CA LEU A 154 9.99 7.36 8.64
C LEU A 154 11.22 6.50 8.99
N ARG A 155 12.43 6.95 8.64
CA ARG A 155 13.69 6.24 8.94
C ARG A 155 14.03 6.27 10.43
N GLU A 156 13.93 7.42 11.07
CA GLU A 156 14.25 7.55 12.52
C GLU A 156 13.36 6.66 13.39
N THR A 157 12.10 6.47 12.99
CA THR A 157 11.14 5.68 13.77
C THR A 157 11.35 4.17 13.63
N GLU A 158 12.01 3.69 12.57
CA GLU A 158 12.33 2.27 12.36
C GLU A 158 13.19 1.72 13.53
N GLU A 159 14.01 2.59 14.13
CA GLU A 159 14.90 2.25 15.25
C GLU A 159 14.20 2.24 16.63
N THR A 160 12.97 2.78 16.73
CA THR A 160 12.33 3.08 18.04
C THR A 160 11.04 2.30 18.33
N ALA A 161 10.56 1.43 17.44
CA ALA A 161 9.19 0.91 17.52
C ALA A 161 8.98 -0.18 18.60
N LEU A 162 8.38 0.22 19.73
CA LEU A 162 7.79 -0.62 20.76
C LEU A 162 6.25 -0.52 20.70
N THR A 163 5.58 -1.40 19.95
CA THR A 163 4.18 -1.86 20.20
C THR A 163 3.87 -3.08 19.33
N PRO A 164 2.99 -4.01 19.75
CA PRO A 164 2.70 -5.23 19.00
C PRO A 164 1.74 -4.92 17.84
N ALA A 165 2.26 -4.36 16.74
CA ALA A 165 1.58 -4.46 15.45
C ALA A 165 1.58 -5.94 15.03
N SER A 166 0.55 -6.38 14.30
CA SER A 166 0.58 -7.73 13.71
C SER A 166 1.83 -7.85 12.82
N TRP A 167 2.43 -9.04 12.77
CA TRP A 167 3.64 -9.28 11.96
C TRP A 167 3.46 -8.84 10.50
N ALA A 168 2.29 -9.08 9.91
CA ALA A 168 1.98 -8.63 8.55
C ALA A 168 1.97 -7.11 8.39
N CYS A 169 1.58 -6.34 9.41
CA CYS A 169 1.68 -4.88 9.39
C CYS A 169 3.14 -4.41 9.40
N VAL A 170 4.01 -5.07 10.17
CA VAL A 170 5.46 -4.79 10.20
C VAL A 170 6.07 -5.06 8.83
N LEU A 171 5.76 -6.22 8.23
CA LEU A 171 6.25 -6.58 6.89
C LEU A 171 5.77 -5.59 5.83
N ARG A 172 4.51 -5.13 5.90
CA ARG A 172 4.00 -4.09 5.00
C ARG A 172 4.72 -2.76 5.17
N SER A 173 5.04 -2.35 6.39
CA SER A 173 5.80 -1.13 6.65
C SER A 173 7.16 -1.20 5.95
N LYS A 174 7.93 -2.27 6.19
CA LYS A 174 9.24 -2.50 5.55
C LYS A 174 9.15 -2.46 4.02
N LEU A 175 8.16 -3.16 3.45
CA LEU A 175 7.96 -3.13 2.00
C LEU A 175 7.69 -1.71 1.47
N CYS A 176 6.93 -0.90 2.21
CA CYS A 176 6.66 0.49 1.84
C CYS A 176 7.92 1.38 1.86
N ASP A 177 8.94 1.05 2.66
CA ASP A 177 10.19 1.81 2.75
C ASP A 177 11.03 1.72 1.46
N TRP A 178 10.94 0.60 0.75
CA TRP A 178 11.50 0.44 -0.60
C TRP A 178 10.56 0.93 -1.69
N LEU A 179 9.26 0.58 -1.62
CA LEU A 179 8.27 0.91 -2.66
C LEU A 179 8.16 2.41 -2.94
N VAL A 180 8.44 3.25 -1.95
CA VAL A 180 8.35 4.71 -2.10
C VAL A 180 9.36 5.26 -3.13
N ASP A 181 10.51 4.61 -3.31
CA ASP A 181 11.61 5.07 -4.17
C ASP A 181 11.65 4.38 -5.54
N ILE A 182 11.11 3.16 -5.64
CA ILE A 182 11.15 2.32 -6.85
C ILE A 182 10.55 3.00 -8.09
N PRO A 183 9.39 3.67 -8.02
CA PRO A 183 8.78 4.30 -9.20
C PRO A 183 9.69 5.35 -9.84
N VAL A 184 10.32 6.19 -9.01
CA VAL A 184 11.24 7.23 -9.48
C VAL A 184 12.49 6.60 -10.11
N LEU A 185 13.05 5.57 -9.47
CA LEU A 185 14.21 4.85 -10.01
C LEU A 185 13.92 4.24 -11.39
N LEU A 186 12.77 3.59 -11.54
CA LEU A 186 12.37 2.96 -12.80
C LEU A 186 12.10 3.99 -13.91
N GLU A 187 11.50 5.13 -13.55
CA GLU A 187 11.28 6.23 -14.49
C GLU A 187 12.61 6.84 -14.96
N GLU A 188 13.58 7.02 -14.06
CA GLU A 188 14.92 7.49 -14.41
C GLU A 188 15.65 6.51 -15.35
N ILE A 189 15.55 5.21 -15.09
CA ILE A 189 16.10 4.17 -15.97
C ILE A 189 15.44 4.26 -17.35
N THR A 190 14.11 4.23 -17.41
CA THR A 190 13.33 4.28 -18.66
C THR A 190 13.62 5.55 -19.45
N GLY A 191 13.76 6.70 -18.78
CA GLY A 191 14.12 7.97 -19.41
C GLY A 191 15.50 7.94 -20.07
N ILE A 192 16.50 7.32 -19.43
CA ILE A 192 17.82 7.13 -20.04
C ILE A 192 17.75 6.18 -21.23
N LEU A 193 17.03 5.06 -21.09
CA LEU A 193 16.86 4.08 -22.17
C LEU A 193 16.25 4.73 -23.42
N ARG A 194 15.21 5.56 -23.25
CA ARG A 194 14.59 6.31 -24.36
C ARG A 194 15.51 7.35 -24.99
N SER A 195 16.38 7.97 -24.21
CA SER A 195 17.31 8.99 -24.70
C SER A 195 18.50 8.41 -25.47
N GLY A 196 18.77 7.10 -25.35
CA GLY A 196 19.94 6.45 -25.94
C GLY A 196 21.28 6.90 -25.34
N ASN A 197 21.29 7.72 -24.28
CA ASN A 197 22.51 8.22 -23.63
C ASN A 197 23.03 7.18 -22.61
N TYR A 198 23.47 6.05 -23.15
CA TYR A 198 24.04 4.95 -22.37
C TYR A 198 25.40 5.38 -21.82
N GLY A 199 25.60 5.22 -20.51
CA GLY A 199 26.84 5.63 -19.87
C GLY A 199 26.84 5.43 -18.37
N MET A 200 27.75 6.11 -17.68
CA MET A 200 27.95 5.99 -16.23
C MET A 200 26.68 6.24 -15.40
N LYS A 201 25.75 7.07 -15.91
CA LYS A 201 24.46 7.31 -15.25
C LYS A 201 23.58 6.06 -15.24
N LEU A 202 23.44 5.37 -16.38
CA LEU A 202 22.69 4.11 -16.46
C LEU A 202 23.31 3.05 -15.54
N LYS A 203 24.64 2.89 -15.57
CA LYS A 203 25.36 1.96 -14.68
C LYS A 203 25.05 2.21 -13.20
N ARG A 204 25.04 3.48 -12.77
CA ARG A 204 24.71 3.86 -11.39
C ARG A 204 23.27 3.52 -11.02
N LEU A 205 22.32 3.78 -11.90
CA LEU A 205 20.91 3.46 -11.65
C LEU A 205 20.66 1.95 -11.60
N VAL A 206 21.26 1.19 -12.52
CA VAL A 206 21.20 -0.28 -12.51
C VAL A 206 21.80 -0.84 -11.24
N GLN A 207 22.98 -0.34 -10.81
CA GLN A 207 23.58 -0.77 -9.54
C GLN A 207 22.64 -0.49 -8.35
N ARG A 208 21.99 0.67 -8.32
CA ARG A 208 20.99 0.99 -7.29
C ARG A 208 19.78 0.06 -7.35
N ALA A 209 19.29 -0.27 -8.54
CA ALA A 209 18.19 -1.22 -8.72
C ALA A 209 18.56 -2.63 -8.25
N MET A 210 19.78 -3.10 -8.54
CA MET A 210 20.29 -4.39 -8.05
C MET A 210 20.38 -4.42 -6.52
N VAL A 211 20.90 -3.36 -5.89
CA VAL A 211 20.97 -3.29 -4.42
C VAL A 211 19.57 -3.36 -3.79
N ILE A 212 18.60 -2.60 -4.32
CA ILE A 212 17.22 -2.64 -3.82
C ILE A 212 16.59 -4.01 -4.08
N HIS A 213 16.80 -4.60 -5.27
CA HIS A 213 16.35 -5.95 -5.60
C HIS A 213 16.85 -6.98 -4.58
N ASP A 214 18.16 -7.01 -4.33
CA ASP A 214 18.77 -8.00 -3.44
C ASP A 214 18.31 -7.83 -1.99
N GLN A 215 18.09 -6.59 -1.55
CA GLN A 215 17.51 -6.28 -0.25
C GLN A 215 16.07 -6.83 -0.13
N ILE A 216 15.23 -6.55 -1.12
CA ILE A 216 13.83 -7.01 -1.11
C ILE A 216 13.75 -8.54 -1.22
N ASP A 217 14.54 -9.16 -2.10
CA ASP A 217 14.51 -10.61 -2.31
C ASP A 217 15.06 -11.36 -1.09
N GLY A 218 16.18 -10.90 -0.52
CA GLY A 218 16.73 -11.46 0.72
C GLY A 218 15.75 -11.34 1.88
N TRP A 219 15.12 -10.17 2.05
CA TRP A 219 14.08 -9.95 3.05
C TRP A 219 12.85 -10.84 2.81
N TYR A 220 12.39 -10.96 1.58
CA TYR A 220 11.23 -11.78 1.21
C TYR A 220 11.46 -13.25 1.57
N LEU A 221 12.62 -13.80 1.21
CA LEU A 221 12.99 -15.19 1.53
C LEU A 221 13.17 -15.43 3.03
N ALA A 222 13.70 -14.45 3.76
CA ALA A 222 14.00 -14.58 5.19
C ALA A 222 12.78 -14.35 6.11
N GLU A 223 11.88 -13.43 5.75
CA GLU A 223 10.83 -12.96 6.66
C GLU A 223 9.41 -13.23 6.15
N VAL A 224 9.18 -13.23 4.83
CA VAL A 224 7.84 -13.36 4.25
C VAL A 224 7.53 -14.82 3.93
N VAL A 225 8.42 -15.52 3.22
CA VAL A 225 8.23 -16.94 2.85
C VAL A 225 8.01 -17.83 4.08
N PRO A 226 8.79 -17.73 5.17
CA PRO A 226 8.53 -18.56 6.36
C PRO A 226 7.20 -18.25 7.06
N ALA A 227 6.67 -17.05 6.87
CA ALA A 227 5.36 -16.64 7.37
C ALA A 227 4.19 -17.15 6.50
N VAL A 228 4.48 -17.73 5.33
CA VAL A 228 3.52 -18.40 4.45
C VAL A 228 3.78 -19.92 4.55
N PRO A 229 2.84 -20.73 5.07
CA PRO A 229 3.10 -22.16 5.27
C PRO A 229 3.42 -22.88 3.95
N ALA A 230 4.59 -23.52 3.87
CA ALA A 230 5.03 -24.36 2.75
C ALA A 230 4.65 -25.85 2.96
N PRO A 231 4.71 -26.74 1.95
CA PRO A 231 3.85 -26.78 0.77
C PRO A 231 3.16 -28.15 0.67
N LEU A 232 1.95 -28.32 1.22
CA LEU A 232 1.13 -29.52 1.01
C LEU A 232 -0.36 -29.14 1.00
N ARG A 233 -0.78 -28.33 0.03
CA ARG A 233 -2.14 -28.33 -0.54
C ARG A 233 -2.19 -27.37 -1.74
N PRO A 234 -3.07 -27.58 -2.74
CA PRO A 234 -3.18 -26.76 -3.97
C PRO A 234 -3.60 -25.29 -3.74
N SER A 235 -3.63 -24.82 -2.50
CA SER A 235 -3.91 -23.45 -2.08
C SER A 235 -2.98 -23.13 -0.92
N ALA A 236 -2.06 -22.17 -1.11
CA ALA A 236 -1.37 -21.58 0.02
C ALA A 236 -2.42 -20.97 0.95
N GLU A 237 -2.66 -21.59 2.11
CA GLU A 237 -3.57 -21.05 3.12
C GLU A 237 -2.80 -19.97 3.86
N TYR A 238 -2.82 -18.74 3.33
CA TYR A 238 -2.30 -17.60 4.07
C TYR A 238 -3.09 -17.46 5.38
N SER A 239 -2.40 -17.08 6.45
CA SER A 239 -3.01 -16.87 7.77
C SER A 239 -4.00 -15.70 7.79
N GLN A 240 -3.81 -14.70 6.91
CA GLN A 240 -4.65 -13.52 6.77
C GLN A 240 -4.52 -12.90 5.35
N PRO A 241 -5.52 -12.14 4.88
CA PRO A 241 -5.51 -11.54 3.53
C PRO A 241 -4.29 -10.64 3.29
N LEU A 242 -3.80 -9.95 4.31
CA LEU A 242 -2.65 -9.06 4.19
C LEU A 242 -1.36 -9.79 3.77
N MET A 243 -1.18 -11.05 4.15
CA MET A 243 -0.01 -11.84 3.71
C MET A 243 -0.08 -12.16 2.22
N GLY A 244 -1.26 -12.49 1.69
CA GLY A 244 -1.45 -12.68 0.25
C GLY A 244 -1.23 -11.39 -0.54
N VAL A 245 -1.64 -10.23 0.02
CA VAL A 245 -1.34 -8.90 -0.55
C VAL A 245 0.17 -8.67 -0.60
N LEU A 246 0.89 -8.95 0.49
CA LEU A 246 2.35 -8.81 0.57
C LEU A 246 3.07 -9.67 -0.47
N ASP A 247 2.69 -10.94 -0.62
CA ASP A 247 3.27 -11.83 -1.64
C ASP A 247 3.05 -11.30 -3.06
N CYS A 248 1.82 -10.85 -3.37
CA CYS A 248 1.52 -10.27 -4.67
C CYS A 248 2.38 -9.02 -4.95
N VAL A 249 2.43 -8.07 -4.02
CA VAL A 249 3.11 -6.79 -4.22
C VAL A 249 4.62 -7.01 -4.30
N THR A 250 5.21 -7.76 -3.35
CA THR A 250 6.65 -8.02 -3.30
C THR A 250 7.14 -8.70 -4.57
N ASN A 251 6.48 -9.79 -4.99
CA ASN A 251 6.89 -10.50 -6.21
C ASN A 251 6.67 -9.65 -7.47
N SER A 252 5.63 -8.81 -7.51
CA SER A 252 5.39 -7.93 -8.66
C SER A 252 6.45 -6.84 -8.76
N THR A 253 6.85 -6.27 -7.63
CA THR A 253 7.96 -5.32 -7.52
C THR A 253 9.28 -5.95 -7.96
N LEU A 254 9.59 -7.16 -7.50
CA LEU A 254 10.79 -7.88 -7.89
C LEU A 254 10.82 -8.14 -9.39
N ILE A 255 9.72 -8.61 -10.00
CA ILE A 255 9.69 -8.79 -11.46
C ILE A 255 9.93 -7.45 -12.18
N THR A 256 9.32 -6.35 -11.74
CA THR A 256 9.51 -5.05 -12.39
C THR A 256 10.98 -4.57 -12.29
N LEU A 257 11.67 -4.86 -11.18
CA LEU A 257 13.11 -4.59 -11.03
C LEU A 257 13.95 -5.53 -11.91
N GLU A 258 13.66 -6.83 -11.90
CA GLU A 258 14.33 -7.87 -12.71
C GLU A 258 14.25 -7.54 -14.20
N ASP A 259 13.07 -7.14 -14.70
CA ASP A 259 12.85 -6.69 -16.08
C ASP A 259 13.74 -5.47 -16.41
N ALA A 260 13.71 -4.44 -15.55
CA ALA A 260 14.50 -3.22 -15.76
C ALA A 260 16.02 -3.47 -15.71
N ILE A 261 16.49 -4.33 -14.79
CA ILE A 261 17.90 -4.71 -14.66
C ILE A 261 18.34 -5.50 -15.88
N SER A 262 17.59 -6.53 -16.28
CA SER A 262 17.93 -7.40 -17.43
C SER A 262 18.05 -6.58 -18.72
N THR A 263 17.06 -5.73 -19.01
CA THR A 263 17.07 -4.86 -20.20
C THR A 263 18.27 -3.92 -20.18
N SER A 264 18.54 -3.27 -19.04
CA SER A 264 19.62 -2.31 -18.93
C SER A 264 21.02 -2.94 -19.00
N VAL A 265 21.22 -4.11 -18.39
CA VAL A 265 22.49 -4.85 -18.43
C VAL A 265 22.78 -5.36 -19.83
N SER A 266 21.77 -5.86 -20.55
CA SER A 266 21.93 -6.33 -21.93
C SER A 266 22.46 -5.21 -22.83
N LEU A 267 21.88 -4.01 -22.74
CA LEU A 267 22.33 -2.83 -23.50
C LEU A 267 23.74 -2.36 -23.11
N LEU A 268 24.08 -2.38 -21.82
CA LEU A 268 25.45 -2.06 -21.37
C LEU A 268 26.47 -3.10 -21.86
N SER A 269 26.07 -4.35 -21.99
CA SER A 269 26.91 -5.45 -22.48
C SER A 269 27.22 -5.28 -23.97
N GLU A 270 26.25 -4.83 -24.76
CA GLU A 270 26.43 -4.51 -26.19
C GLU A 270 27.34 -3.29 -26.41
N SER A 271 27.27 -2.28 -25.53
CA SER A 271 28.10 -1.07 -25.60
C SER A 271 29.56 -1.29 -25.22
N ASP A 272 29.81 -2.00 -24.11
CA ASP A 272 31.15 -2.05 -23.50
C ASP A 272 31.82 -3.44 -23.56
N GLY A 273 31.10 -4.51 -23.93
CA GLY A 273 31.64 -5.87 -24.08
C GLY A 273 32.07 -6.59 -22.79
N PHE A 274 31.94 -5.96 -21.62
CA PHE A 274 32.41 -6.48 -20.33
C PHE A 274 31.34 -7.08 -19.42
N HIS A 275 30.05 -6.78 -19.65
CA HIS A 275 28.98 -7.27 -18.79
C HIS A 275 28.36 -8.53 -19.40
N LYS A 276 28.09 -9.54 -18.57
CA LYS A 276 27.33 -10.72 -19.00
C LYS A 276 25.84 -10.40 -18.84
N PRO A 277 24.99 -10.73 -19.84
CA PRO A 277 23.54 -10.65 -19.69
C PRO A 277 23.09 -11.42 -18.45
N ILE A 278 22.18 -10.84 -17.69
CA ILE A 278 21.55 -11.50 -16.53
C ILE A 278 20.18 -12.00 -16.99
N ASP A 279 19.93 -13.30 -16.91
CA ASP A 279 18.65 -13.90 -17.26
C ASP A 279 17.82 -14.22 -16.01
N PHE A 280 16.68 -13.55 -15.88
CA PHE A 280 15.70 -13.78 -14.82
C PHE A 280 14.48 -14.61 -15.26
N SER A 281 14.44 -15.13 -16.49
CA SER A 281 13.26 -15.77 -17.10
C SER A 281 12.60 -16.85 -16.22
N ILE A 282 13.41 -17.75 -15.65
CA ILE A 282 12.95 -18.81 -14.75
C ILE A 282 12.43 -18.23 -13.43
N THR A 283 13.14 -17.25 -12.86
CA THR A 283 12.75 -16.59 -11.60
C THR A 283 11.44 -15.84 -11.77
N ILE A 284 11.30 -15.05 -12.84
CA ILE A 284 10.08 -14.31 -13.19
C ILE A 284 8.91 -15.27 -13.33
N SER A 285 9.08 -16.41 -14.02
CA SER A 285 8.03 -17.41 -14.19
C SER A 285 7.53 -17.97 -12.85
N LYS A 286 8.45 -18.27 -11.91
CA LYS A 286 8.09 -18.72 -10.56
C LYS A 286 7.33 -17.64 -9.79
N ARG A 287 7.80 -16.38 -9.85
CA ARG A 287 7.14 -15.24 -9.20
C ARG A 287 5.74 -15.00 -9.75
N GLN A 288 5.54 -15.12 -11.06
CA GLN A 288 4.21 -15.02 -11.70
C GLN A 288 3.24 -16.09 -11.18
N GLN A 289 3.72 -17.32 -10.97
CA GLN A 289 2.92 -18.38 -10.36
C GLN A 289 2.54 -18.04 -8.91
N THR A 290 3.49 -17.54 -8.12
CA THR A 290 3.23 -17.08 -6.74
C THR A 290 2.19 -15.97 -6.70
N ILE A 291 2.34 -14.94 -7.55
CA ILE A 291 1.37 -13.83 -7.67
C ILE A 291 -0.02 -14.37 -8.01
N SER A 292 -0.12 -15.31 -8.96
CA SER A 292 -1.40 -15.89 -9.38
C SER A 292 -2.09 -16.63 -8.23
N ASN A 293 -1.34 -17.43 -7.47
CA ASN A 293 -1.84 -18.17 -6.31
C ASN A 293 -2.28 -17.21 -5.19
N ALA A 294 -1.44 -16.23 -4.87
CA ALA A 294 -1.70 -15.19 -3.86
C ALA A 294 -2.96 -14.37 -4.20
N LEU A 295 -3.07 -13.91 -5.45
CA LEU A 295 -4.20 -13.11 -5.90
C LEU A 295 -5.50 -13.92 -5.87
N LYS A 296 -5.45 -15.20 -6.27
CA LYS A 296 -6.59 -16.11 -6.18
C LYS A 296 -7.06 -16.26 -4.73
N TYR A 297 -6.13 -16.41 -3.79
CA TYR A 297 -6.45 -16.45 -2.37
C TYR A 297 -7.10 -15.14 -1.90
N VAL A 298 -6.50 -13.98 -2.18
CA VAL A 298 -7.02 -12.67 -1.71
C VAL A 298 -8.42 -12.42 -2.27
N ARG A 299 -8.66 -12.72 -3.55
CA ARG A 299 -9.99 -12.65 -4.19
C ARG A 299 -11.01 -13.55 -3.50
N GLY A 300 -10.63 -14.79 -3.21
CA GLY A 300 -11.49 -15.76 -2.52
C GLY A 300 -11.79 -15.37 -1.08
N TYR A 301 -10.85 -14.70 -0.40
CA TYR A 301 -11.01 -14.27 0.99
C TYR A 301 -11.84 -12.99 1.10
N SER A 302 -11.49 -11.94 0.35
CA SER A 302 -12.14 -10.63 0.42
C SER A 302 -11.96 -9.81 -0.86
N LEU A 303 -13.06 -9.53 -1.54
CA LEU A 303 -13.09 -8.61 -2.69
C LEU A 303 -12.67 -7.18 -2.30
N VAL A 304 -12.88 -6.80 -1.05
CA VAL A 304 -12.48 -5.50 -0.48
C VAL A 304 -10.96 -5.38 -0.48
N ALA A 305 -10.25 -6.45 -0.09
CA ALA A 305 -8.79 -6.50 -0.14
C ALA A 305 -8.24 -6.64 -1.57
N ALA A 306 -8.94 -7.37 -2.44
CA ALA A 306 -8.52 -7.61 -3.81
C ALA A 306 -8.55 -6.34 -4.68
N LYS A 307 -9.54 -5.46 -4.50
CA LYS A 307 -9.73 -4.26 -5.33
C LYS A 307 -8.50 -3.31 -5.32
N PRO A 308 -8.00 -2.83 -4.16
CA PRO A 308 -6.80 -1.98 -4.16
C PRO A 308 -5.55 -2.73 -4.60
N LEU A 309 -5.46 -4.03 -4.30
CA LEU A 309 -4.35 -4.86 -4.72
C LEU A 309 -4.27 -4.91 -6.25
N GLU A 310 -5.35 -5.26 -6.94
CA GLU A 310 -5.39 -5.34 -8.41
C GLU A 310 -5.02 -4.01 -9.06
N PHE A 311 -5.55 -2.91 -8.53
CA PHE A 311 -5.18 -1.57 -8.98
C PHE A 311 -3.67 -1.32 -8.82
N GLY A 312 -3.11 -1.61 -7.64
CA GLY A 312 -1.67 -1.47 -7.38
C GLY A 312 -0.81 -2.35 -8.28
N LEU A 313 -1.21 -3.60 -8.52
CA LEU A 313 -0.52 -4.51 -9.43
C LEU A 313 -0.53 -4.00 -10.87
N GLN A 314 -1.61 -3.35 -11.31
CA GLN A 314 -1.68 -2.71 -12.61
C GLN A 314 -0.68 -1.54 -12.71
N GLN A 315 -0.55 -0.73 -11.65
CA GLN A 315 0.44 0.36 -11.62
C GLN A 315 1.89 -0.16 -11.63
N LEU A 316 2.19 -1.24 -10.91
CA LEU A 316 3.53 -1.83 -10.94
C LEU A 316 3.89 -2.42 -12.31
N ARG A 317 2.91 -2.95 -13.04
CA ARG A 317 3.11 -3.46 -14.40
C ARG A 317 3.32 -2.33 -15.41
N SER A 318 2.65 -1.19 -15.23
CA SER A 318 2.80 -0.04 -16.14
C SER A 318 4.15 0.67 -16.03
N LEU A 319 4.94 0.38 -14.99
CA LEU A 319 6.32 0.84 -14.82
C LEU A 319 7.35 0.02 -15.61
N ARG A 320 6.97 -1.12 -16.17
CA ARG A 320 7.88 -1.92 -17.01
C ARG A 320 8.14 -1.17 -18.30
N ALA A 321 9.40 -1.17 -18.74
CA ALA A 321 9.76 -0.61 -20.03
C ALA A 321 9.10 -1.45 -21.14
N ASP A 322 8.41 -0.76 -22.07
CA ASP A 322 8.01 -1.33 -23.36
C ASP A 322 9.25 -1.60 -24.23
#